data_AF-A0A940ZZL3-F1
#
_entry.id   AF-A0A940ZZL3-F1
#
_cell.length_a   1.000
_cell.length_b   1.000
_cell.length_c   1.000
_cell.angle_alpha   90.00
_cell.angle_beta   90.00
_cell.angle_gamma   90.00
#
_symmetry.space_group_name_H-M   'P 1'
#
loop_
_entity.id
_entity.type
_entity.pdbx_description
1 polymer ?
#
loop_
_entity_poly.entity_id
_entity_poly.type
_entity_poly.pdbx_seq_one_letter_code
_entity_poly.pdbx_strand_id
1 'polypeptide(L)'
;MRKRPIGLVSAIGIVCCVGLGAAFAFAQDLPVVKGKKIVASVNGEQITLDELTQELGAIKRESAPGATLDRKAELDVLQRLVNTRLIVQEARNIGLDKLPENKKLFDAYAREALREELAEKVVADAKVDEKEVDKIYKDAVREWKVSAVLCDKEDDAKRFEAELKTGKSFSELAKVFKASGRAKQVEEGVYLKPKDMDPQFGRAVSGMAVGSTSSIVRTAAGFAVLRLEDVRYGENPEEKAKARQAVLERARRDTLKAYNETLKKKLVTVKQDVLDGVDYAAPSPSFNALLKDTRVVAEIKGDKPVTVGELTEQLRYQFFHGLERAAERKRLNARKGVTLEGIIHRRLFRREALRRGLDKTESYRGKLRDYEAGVLFEAFIKKVIQPDIKLTEAEVKAHYDAHAKEYSAPEMMRIRSLAFTKRGDAENVIEKLKEGAEFQWLAAHAEGQADSTAKGVWSFDGKPVVTGDLPEGMRRVLAGAKAGDVRLYASGDGYFYALAIQDVIASKPQPYEEARPALTRRVAGDKIKKAVEEYAGKLRSASDVKVYLKG
;
A
#
# COMPACT_ATOMS: atom_id res chain seq x y z
N MET A 1 0.86 -33.83 66.45
CA MET A 1 0.66 -32.56 67.18
C MET A 1 0.65 -31.41 66.17
N ARG A 2 -0.42 -30.57 66.18
CA ARG A 2 -0.48 -29.12 65.83
C ARG A 2 0.09 -28.71 64.44
N LYS A 3 -0.58 -27.97 63.53
CA LYS A 3 -1.61 -26.91 63.61
C LYS A 3 -2.15 -26.62 62.17
N ARG A 4 -3.40 -26.12 62.12
CA ARG A 4 -4.12 -25.42 61.02
C ARG A 4 -3.40 -24.12 60.55
N PRO A 5 -3.79 -23.35 59.48
CA PRO A 5 -5.13 -23.26 58.86
C PRO A 5 -5.23 -23.10 57.32
N ILE A 6 -6.48 -23.27 56.85
CA ILE A 6 -6.98 -22.95 55.50
C ILE A 6 -7.32 -21.45 55.48
N GLY A 7 -6.75 -20.72 54.51
CA GLY A 7 -7.01 -19.31 54.27
C GLY A 7 -7.66 -19.07 52.90
N LEU A 8 -8.74 -18.30 52.93
CA LEU A 8 -9.42 -17.52 51.88
C LEU A 8 -9.12 -17.81 50.39
N VAL A 9 -10.16 -18.27 49.69
CA VAL A 9 -10.31 -18.06 48.24
C VAL A 9 -10.79 -16.62 48.03
N SER A 10 -9.96 -15.77 47.44
CA SER A 10 -10.37 -14.49 46.86
C SER A 10 -10.22 -14.62 45.34
N ALA A 11 -11.34 -14.84 44.65
CA ALA A 11 -11.40 -14.87 43.20
C ALA A 11 -11.38 -13.44 42.67
N ILE A 12 -10.20 -12.94 42.31
CA ILE A 12 -10.07 -11.73 41.48
C ILE A 12 -10.20 -12.19 40.03
N GLY A 13 -11.43 -12.09 39.51
CA GLY A 13 -11.69 -12.16 38.08
C GLY A 13 -11.05 -10.96 37.40
N ILE A 14 -9.92 -11.20 36.72
CA ILE A 14 -9.34 -10.25 35.78
C ILE A 14 -10.26 -10.21 34.57
N VAL A 15 -11.12 -9.18 34.52
CA VAL A 15 -11.80 -8.79 33.29
C VAL A 15 -10.75 -8.18 32.37
N CYS A 16 -10.27 -8.98 31.42
CA CYS A 16 -9.56 -8.48 30.25
C CYS A 16 -10.51 -7.59 29.45
N CYS A 17 -10.44 -6.28 29.66
CA CYS A 17 -11.03 -5.27 28.79
C CYS A 17 -10.30 -5.27 27.43
N VAL A 18 -10.66 -6.21 26.56
CA VAL A 18 -10.31 -6.18 25.14
C VAL A 18 -11.43 -5.43 24.41
N GLY A 19 -11.10 -4.24 23.89
CA GLY A 19 -11.77 -3.50 22.81
C GLY A 19 -13.29 -3.69 22.61
N LEU A 20 -14.10 -2.99 23.40
CA LEU A 20 -15.57 -3.01 23.36
C LEU A 20 -16.23 -2.21 22.22
N GLY A 21 -15.53 -1.85 21.15
CA GLY A 21 -16.12 -1.08 20.03
C GLY A 21 -16.97 -1.92 19.07
N ALA A 22 -16.64 -3.20 18.90
CA ALA A 22 -17.33 -4.08 17.93
C ALA A 22 -18.38 -5.02 18.56
N ALA A 23 -18.50 -5.06 19.89
CA ALA A 23 -19.33 -6.05 20.59
C ALA A 23 -20.81 -5.65 20.74
N PHE A 24 -21.16 -4.36 20.62
CA PHE A 24 -22.50 -3.89 21.01
C PHE A 24 -23.60 -4.17 19.99
N ALA A 25 -23.34 -4.04 18.69
CA ALA A 25 -24.33 -4.39 17.66
C ALA A 25 -24.66 -5.90 17.64
N PHE A 26 -23.76 -6.74 18.16
CA PHE A 26 -24.00 -8.18 18.27
C PHE A 26 -24.93 -8.55 19.42
N ALA A 27 -25.06 -7.70 20.45
CA ALA A 27 -25.84 -7.94 21.66
C ALA A 27 -27.31 -7.49 21.57
N GLN A 28 -27.68 -6.65 20.59
CA GLN A 28 -29.08 -6.26 20.36
C GLN A 28 -29.82 -7.30 19.52
N ASP A 29 -31.09 -7.54 19.87
CA ASP A 29 -32.00 -8.39 19.11
C ASP A 29 -32.48 -7.64 17.85
N LEU A 30 -31.67 -7.73 16.80
CA LEU A 30 -31.93 -7.09 15.51
C LEU A 30 -32.80 -8.02 14.64
N PRO A 31 -33.78 -7.47 13.89
CA PRO A 31 -34.57 -8.27 12.97
C PRO A 31 -33.68 -8.98 11.96
N VAL A 32 -33.98 -10.25 11.68
CA VAL A 32 -33.25 -11.06 10.71
C VAL A 32 -34.09 -11.27 9.47
N VAL A 33 -33.56 -10.88 8.31
CA VAL A 33 -34.20 -11.13 7.02
C VAL A 33 -33.21 -11.82 6.09
N LYS A 34 -33.61 -12.96 5.53
CA LYS A 34 -32.77 -13.81 4.67
C LYS A 34 -31.41 -14.14 5.32
N GLY A 35 -31.41 -14.39 6.63
CA GLY A 35 -30.21 -14.74 7.40
C GLY A 35 -29.28 -13.58 7.75
N LYS A 36 -29.65 -12.33 7.43
CA LYS A 36 -28.86 -11.13 7.76
C LYS A 36 -29.55 -10.30 8.83
N LYS A 37 -28.78 -9.82 9.82
CA LYS A 37 -29.25 -8.85 10.83
C LYS A 37 -29.45 -7.48 10.19
N ILE A 38 -30.58 -6.85 10.46
CA ILE A 38 -31.00 -5.58 9.84
C ILE A 38 -30.90 -4.45 10.88
N VAL A 39 -30.15 -3.39 10.55
CA VAL A 39 -29.93 -2.22 11.42
C VAL A 39 -30.87 -1.06 11.08
N ALA A 40 -31.34 -0.97 9.83
CA ALA A 40 -32.35 -0.01 9.39
C ALA A 40 -33.05 -0.47 8.10
N SER A 41 -34.14 0.19 7.72
CA SER A 41 -34.79 0.04 6.40
C SER A 41 -35.31 1.38 5.87
N VAL A 42 -35.29 1.55 4.56
CA VAL A 42 -35.78 2.73 3.83
C VAL A 42 -36.71 2.27 2.71
N ASN A 43 -38.00 2.59 2.82
CA ASN A 43 -39.05 2.17 1.87
C ASN A 43 -39.04 0.65 1.60
N GLY A 44 -38.83 -0.14 2.67
CA GLY A 44 -38.74 -1.61 2.61
C GLY A 44 -37.36 -2.15 2.18
N GLU A 45 -36.45 -1.32 1.69
CA GLU A 45 -35.08 -1.70 1.37
C GLU A 45 -34.23 -1.75 2.65
N GLN A 46 -33.54 -2.88 2.88
CA GLN A 46 -32.85 -3.15 4.14
C GLN A 46 -31.40 -2.64 4.14
N ILE A 47 -30.97 -2.20 5.32
CA ILE A 47 -29.57 -1.91 5.66
C ILE A 47 -29.14 -2.94 6.71
N THR A 48 -28.13 -3.72 6.38
CA THR A 48 -27.64 -4.86 7.14
C THR A 48 -26.52 -4.48 8.10
N LEU A 49 -26.33 -5.28 9.15
CA LEU A 49 -25.22 -5.12 10.08
C LEU A 49 -23.86 -5.28 9.39
N ASP A 50 -23.79 -6.13 8.36
CA ASP A 50 -22.57 -6.35 7.57
C ASP A 50 -22.14 -5.08 6.83
N GLU A 51 -23.09 -4.38 6.19
CA GLU A 51 -22.84 -3.09 5.53
C GLU A 51 -22.33 -2.04 6.54
N LEU A 52 -22.97 -1.93 7.71
CA LEU A 52 -22.52 -1.01 8.76
C LEU A 52 -21.11 -1.35 9.25
N THR A 53 -20.84 -2.63 9.50
CA THR A 53 -19.54 -3.09 9.98
C THR A 53 -18.44 -2.86 8.95
N GLN A 54 -18.74 -3.07 7.67
CA GLN A 54 -17.81 -2.82 6.57
C GLN A 54 -17.42 -1.34 6.49
N GLU A 55 -18.39 -0.42 6.59
CA GLU A 55 -18.13 1.03 6.61
C GLU A 55 -17.30 1.44 7.83
N LEU A 56 -17.61 0.92 9.01
CA LEU A 56 -16.82 1.19 10.23
C LEU A 56 -15.39 0.66 10.10
N GLY A 57 -15.20 -0.51 9.49
CA GLY A 57 -13.89 -1.09 9.20
C GLY A 57 -13.06 -0.27 8.20
N ALA A 58 -13.69 0.41 7.25
CA ALA A 58 -13.02 1.36 6.36
C ALA A 58 -12.52 2.58 7.14
N ILE A 59 -13.38 3.21 7.95
CA ILE A 59 -13.02 4.38 8.77
C ILE A 59 -11.89 4.06 9.75
N LYS A 60 -11.93 2.88 10.39
CA LYS A 60 -10.89 2.46 11.33
C LYS A 60 -9.52 2.28 10.67
N ARG A 61 -9.47 1.82 9.41
CA ARG A 61 -8.21 1.67 8.66
C ARG A 61 -7.59 3.02 8.28
N GLU A 62 -8.41 4.05 8.11
CA GLU A 62 -7.97 5.42 7.84
C GLU A 62 -7.64 6.20 9.12
N SER A 63 -8.04 5.67 10.29
CA SER A 63 -7.77 6.26 11.59
C SER A 63 -6.38 5.87 12.13
N ALA A 64 -5.88 6.64 13.11
CA ALA A 64 -4.62 6.32 13.77
C ALA A 64 -4.63 4.90 14.38
N PRO A 65 -3.49 4.17 14.37
CA PRO A 65 -3.39 2.85 15.00
C PRO A 65 -3.85 2.89 16.46
N GLY A 66 -4.85 2.08 16.81
CA GLY A 66 -5.43 2.03 18.16
C GLY A 66 -6.67 2.90 18.39
N ALA A 67 -7.11 3.68 17.39
CA ALA A 67 -8.36 4.44 17.50
C ALA A 67 -9.57 3.50 17.70
N THR A 68 -10.38 3.80 18.72
CA THR A 68 -11.66 3.11 18.98
C THR A 68 -12.80 3.97 18.47
N LEU A 69 -13.71 3.37 17.71
CA LEU A 69 -14.96 4.01 17.33
C LEU A 69 -15.94 3.89 18.49
N ASP A 70 -16.53 5.01 18.89
CA ASP A 70 -17.53 5.06 19.94
C ASP A 70 -18.95 4.85 19.36
N ARG A 71 -19.94 4.79 20.25
CA ARG A 71 -21.34 4.57 19.87
C ARG A 71 -21.88 5.65 18.95
N LYS A 72 -21.45 6.88 19.16
CA LYS A 72 -21.87 8.02 18.34
C LYS A 72 -21.37 7.85 16.91
N ALA A 73 -20.10 7.50 16.71
CA ALA A 73 -19.55 7.24 15.39
C ALA A 73 -20.29 6.12 14.65
N GLU A 74 -20.68 5.06 15.35
CA GLU A 74 -21.50 3.99 14.76
C GLU A 74 -22.86 4.49 14.26
N LEU A 75 -23.56 5.28 15.07
CA LEU A 75 -24.86 5.86 14.70
C LEU A 75 -24.73 6.89 13.56
N ASP A 76 -23.65 7.67 13.54
CA ASP A 76 -23.36 8.62 12.45
C ASP A 76 -23.14 7.88 11.12
N VAL A 77 -22.44 6.74 11.14
CA VAL A 77 -22.27 5.89 9.95
C VAL A 77 -23.58 5.27 9.51
N LEU A 78 -24.40 4.77 10.44
CA LEU A 78 -25.73 4.27 10.12
C LEU A 78 -26.61 5.35 9.49
N GLN A 79 -26.56 6.57 10.03
CA GLN A 79 -27.29 7.70 9.47
C GLN A 79 -26.81 8.05 8.06
N ARG A 80 -25.51 7.98 7.80
CA ARG A 80 -24.95 8.14 6.44
C ARG A 80 -25.47 7.07 5.48
N LEU A 81 -25.51 5.80 5.90
CA LEU A 81 -26.06 4.71 5.09
C LEU A 81 -27.55 4.92 4.75
N VAL A 82 -28.36 5.37 5.73
CA VAL A 82 -29.76 5.73 5.52
C VAL A 82 -29.89 6.87 4.52
N ASN A 83 -29.10 7.93 4.68
CA ASN A 83 -29.10 9.08 3.78
C ASN A 83 -28.70 8.68 2.35
N THR A 84 -27.65 7.88 2.18
CA THR A 84 -27.24 7.34 0.88
C THR A 84 -28.37 6.55 0.24
N ARG A 85 -29.07 5.70 1.00
CA ARG A 85 -30.18 4.90 0.49
C ARG A 85 -31.33 5.77 -0.03
N LEU A 86 -31.71 6.80 0.72
CA LEU A 86 -32.73 7.77 0.32
C LEU A 86 -32.34 8.49 -0.98
N ILE A 87 -31.10 8.99 -1.06
CA ILE A 87 -30.61 9.71 -2.24
C ILE A 87 -30.56 8.79 -3.48
N VAL A 88 -30.13 7.53 -3.33
CA VAL A 88 -30.10 6.57 -4.43
C VAL A 88 -31.51 6.20 -4.90
N GLN A 89 -32.47 6.06 -3.99
CA GLN A 89 -33.87 5.85 -4.37
C GLN A 89 -34.41 7.07 -5.13
N GLU A 90 -34.12 8.29 -4.68
CA GLU A 90 -34.54 9.49 -5.39
C GLU A 90 -33.85 9.64 -6.75
N ALA A 91 -32.56 9.31 -6.85
CA ALA A 91 -31.84 9.27 -8.12
C ALA A 91 -32.53 8.34 -9.14
N ARG A 92 -33.07 7.19 -8.70
CA ARG A 92 -33.88 6.31 -9.56
C ARG A 92 -35.24 6.92 -9.90
N ASN A 93 -35.91 7.55 -8.93
CA ASN A 93 -37.21 8.19 -9.14
C ASN A 93 -37.15 9.26 -10.25
N ILE A 94 -36.11 10.10 -10.22
CA ILE A 94 -35.91 11.15 -11.24
C ILE A 94 -35.23 10.65 -12.52
N GLY A 95 -34.98 9.34 -12.62
CA GLY A 95 -34.51 8.68 -13.84
C GLY A 95 -33.01 8.76 -14.12
N LEU A 96 -32.16 9.05 -13.11
CA LEU A 96 -30.71 9.07 -13.29
C LEU A 96 -30.15 7.70 -13.69
N ASP A 97 -30.81 6.61 -13.30
CA ASP A 97 -30.49 5.23 -13.70
C ASP A 97 -30.74 4.96 -15.19
N LYS A 98 -31.60 5.76 -15.81
CA LYS A 98 -31.97 5.60 -17.23
C LYS A 98 -31.08 6.41 -18.17
N LEU A 99 -30.26 7.31 -17.62
CA LEU A 99 -29.36 8.14 -18.41
C LEU A 99 -28.36 7.28 -19.20
N PRO A 100 -28.14 7.55 -20.50
CA PRO A 100 -27.24 6.76 -21.34
C PRO A 100 -25.82 6.66 -20.78
N GLU A 101 -25.30 7.73 -20.17
CA GLU A 101 -23.98 7.73 -19.53
C GLU A 101 -23.89 6.75 -18.36
N ASN A 102 -24.93 6.69 -17.52
CA ASN A 102 -24.96 5.81 -16.34
C ASN A 102 -25.21 4.36 -16.73
N LYS A 103 -26.14 4.11 -17.68
CA LYS A 103 -26.35 2.77 -18.24
C LYS A 103 -25.07 2.16 -18.83
N LYS A 104 -24.27 2.97 -19.54
CA LYS A 104 -22.98 2.50 -20.07
C LYS A 104 -22.02 2.06 -18.95
N LEU A 105 -21.99 2.78 -17.83
CA LEU A 105 -21.18 2.41 -16.66
C LEU A 105 -21.69 1.09 -16.05
N PHE A 106 -23.00 0.97 -15.83
CA PHE A 106 -23.60 -0.26 -15.28
C PHE A 106 -23.31 -1.48 -16.16
N ASP A 107 -23.54 -1.35 -17.48
CA ASP A 107 -23.31 -2.43 -18.43
C ASP A 107 -21.82 -2.83 -18.51
N ALA A 108 -20.91 -1.85 -18.42
CA ALA A 108 -19.48 -2.10 -18.43
C ALA A 108 -19.05 -2.86 -17.18
N TYR A 109 -19.46 -2.38 -16.00
CA TYR A 109 -19.16 -3.03 -14.73
C TYR A 109 -19.79 -4.42 -14.65
N ALA A 110 -21.05 -4.58 -15.09
CA ALA A 110 -21.75 -5.85 -15.09
C ALA A 110 -21.03 -6.94 -15.92
N ARG A 111 -20.40 -6.56 -17.03
CA ARG A 111 -19.58 -7.47 -17.84
C ARG A 111 -18.21 -7.79 -17.21
N GLU A 112 -17.64 -6.87 -16.42
CA GLU A 112 -16.38 -7.12 -15.71
C GLU A 112 -16.62 -8.00 -14.49
N ALA A 113 -17.52 -7.60 -13.60
CA ALA A 113 -17.85 -8.32 -12.37
C ALA A 113 -18.23 -9.78 -12.63
N LEU A 114 -18.90 -10.06 -13.75
CA LEU A 114 -19.27 -11.41 -14.13
C LEU A 114 -18.05 -12.27 -14.54
N ARG A 115 -17.05 -11.65 -15.20
CA ARG A 115 -15.80 -12.33 -15.56
C ARG A 115 -14.92 -12.56 -14.34
N GLU A 116 -14.86 -11.59 -13.44
CA GLU A 116 -14.17 -11.71 -12.16
C GLU A 116 -14.76 -12.84 -11.31
N GLU A 117 -16.09 -12.90 -11.20
CA GLU A 117 -16.78 -13.98 -10.48
C GLU A 117 -16.43 -15.36 -11.08
N LEU A 118 -16.39 -15.50 -12.41
CA LEU A 118 -15.94 -16.74 -13.02
C LEU A 118 -14.46 -17.03 -12.73
N ALA A 119 -13.60 -16.02 -12.82
CA ALA A 119 -12.18 -16.19 -12.57
C ALA A 119 -11.93 -16.67 -11.13
N GLU A 120 -12.60 -16.08 -10.14
CA GLU A 120 -12.57 -16.51 -8.74
C GLU A 120 -13.01 -17.97 -8.59
N LYS A 121 -14.12 -18.36 -9.22
CA LYS A 121 -14.60 -19.76 -9.18
C LYS A 121 -13.65 -20.74 -9.86
N VAL A 122 -12.97 -20.33 -10.93
CA VAL A 122 -12.02 -21.18 -11.66
C VAL A 122 -10.74 -21.41 -10.84
N VAL A 123 -10.29 -20.41 -10.09
CA VAL A 123 -9.04 -20.50 -9.32
C VAL A 123 -9.22 -20.88 -7.85
N ALA A 124 -10.45 -21.09 -7.41
CA ALA A 124 -10.76 -21.45 -6.02
C ALA A 124 -9.96 -22.69 -5.55
N ASP A 125 -9.80 -23.67 -6.44
CA ASP A 125 -9.08 -24.92 -6.18
C ASP A 125 -7.64 -24.93 -6.72
N ALA A 126 -7.06 -23.75 -7.00
CA ALA A 126 -5.67 -23.64 -7.47
C ALA A 126 -4.72 -24.27 -6.45
N LYS A 127 -3.96 -25.28 -6.89
CA LYS A 127 -3.05 -26.04 -6.03
C LYS A 127 -1.73 -25.32 -5.87
N VAL A 128 -1.35 -25.06 -4.63
CA VAL A 128 -0.02 -24.53 -4.28
C VAL A 128 0.97 -25.66 -4.27
N ASP A 129 2.05 -25.54 -5.05
CA ASP A 129 3.18 -26.47 -4.96
C ASP A 129 4.06 -26.10 -3.76
N GLU A 130 3.88 -26.82 -2.65
CA GLU A 130 4.64 -26.58 -1.42
C GLU A 130 6.16 -26.76 -1.63
N LYS A 131 6.61 -27.53 -2.63
CA LYS A 131 8.06 -27.62 -2.97
C LYS A 131 8.58 -26.31 -3.54
N GLU A 132 7.77 -25.63 -4.35
CA GLU A 132 8.11 -24.32 -4.89
C GLU A 132 8.09 -23.25 -3.78
N VAL A 133 7.13 -23.33 -2.85
CA VAL A 133 7.08 -22.46 -1.67
C VAL A 133 8.35 -22.61 -0.85
N ASP A 134 8.74 -23.84 -0.53
CA ASP A 134 9.95 -24.12 0.23
C ASP A 134 11.20 -23.61 -0.47
N LYS A 135 11.27 -23.73 -1.81
CA LYS A 135 12.39 -23.20 -2.59
C LYS A 135 12.49 -21.68 -2.48
N ILE A 136 11.40 -20.96 -2.76
CA ILE A 136 11.38 -19.48 -2.72
C ILE A 136 11.64 -18.99 -1.29
N TYR A 137 11.02 -19.63 -0.30
CA TYR A 137 11.23 -19.32 1.11
C TYR A 137 12.69 -19.51 1.51
N LYS A 138 13.28 -20.68 1.23
CA LYS A 138 14.69 -20.95 1.53
C LYS A 138 15.62 -19.96 0.85
N ASP A 139 15.37 -19.59 -0.40
CA ASP A 139 16.18 -18.58 -1.08
C ASP A 139 16.06 -17.20 -0.42
N ALA A 140 14.88 -16.84 0.11
CA ALA A 140 14.65 -15.56 0.80
C ALA A 140 15.27 -15.49 2.20
N VAL A 141 15.29 -16.61 2.95
CA VAL A 141 15.86 -16.68 4.31
C VAL A 141 17.30 -17.20 4.36
N ARG A 142 17.90 -17.51 3.20
CA ARG A 142 19.29 -17.96 3.12
C ARG A 142 20.22 -16.86 3.61
N GLU A 143 21.12 -17.22 4.51
CA GLU A 143 22.20 -16.37 4.98
C GLU A 143 23.52 -17.09 4.78
N TRP A 144 24.50 -16.41 4.17
CA TRP A 144 25.86 -16.92 4.04
C TRP A 144 26.72 -16.28 5.11
N LYS A 145 27.47 -17.10 5.84
CA LYS A 145 28.53 -16.63 6.73
C LYS A 145 29.78 -16.44 5.88
N VAL A 146 30.16 -15.19 5.64
CA VAL A 146 31.26 -14.85 4.73
C VAL A 146 32.36 -14.13 5.50
N SER A 147 33.60 -14.54 5.25
CA SER A 147 34.80 -13.76 5.57
C SER A 147 35.33 -13.15 4.30
N ALA A 148 35.72 -11.87 4.32
CA ALA A 148 36.13 -11.11 3.15
C ALA A 148 37.40 -10.31 3.42
N VAL A 149 38.31 -10.33 2.46
CA VAL A 149 39.46 -9.41 2.39
C VAL A 149 39.29 -8.55 1.16
N LEU A 150 39.16 -7.23 1.37
CA LEU A 150 39.04 -6.24 0.31
C LEU A 150 40.35 -5.47 0.17
N CYS A 151 40.90 -5.45 -1.04
CA CYS A 151 42.10 -4.72 -1.43
C CYS A 151 41.75 -3.58 -2.41
N ASP A 152 42.47 -2.47 -2.34
CA ASP A 152 42.32 -1.41 -3.35
C ASP A 152 42.95 -1.83 -4.70
N LYS A 153 44.01 -2.63 -4.66
CA LYS A 153 44.76 -3.10 -5.84
C LYS A 153 44.52 -4.58 -6.12
N GLU A 154 44.34 -4.91 -7.40
CA GLU A 154 44.19 -6.29 -7.85
C GLU A 154 45.42 -7.16 -7.52
N ASP A 155 46.63 -6.58 -7.59
CA ASP A 155 47.87 -7.30 -7.30
C ASP A 155 47.97 -7.77 -5.85
N ASP A 156 47.42 -6.99 -4.91
CA ASP A 156 47.37 -7.39 -3.51
C ASP A 156 46.35 -8.52 -3.31
N ALA A 157 45.20 -8.48 -3.98
CA ALA A 157 44.25 -9.60 -3.98
C ALA A 157 44.83 -10.87 -4.63
N LYS A 158 45.61 -10.74 -5.72
CA LYS A 158 46.35 -11.85 -6.35
C LYS A 158 47.37 -12.47 -5.42
N ARG A 159 48.11 -11.65 -4.67
CA ARG A 159 49.06 -12.13 -3.65
C ARG A 159 48.33 -12.87 -2.52
N PHE A 160 47.22 -12.33 -2.04
CA PHE A 160 46.41 -12.97 -1.02
C PHE A 160 45.92 -14.36 -1.48
N GLU A 161 45.37 -14.46 -2.69
CA GLU A 161 44.93 -15.73 -3.28
C GLU A 161 46.10 -16.73 -3.44
N ALA A 162 47.28 -16.27 -3.88
CA ALA A 162 48.46 -17.10 -4.01
C ALA A 162 48.96 -17.64 -2.66
N GLU A 163 48.99 -16.79 -1.62
CA GLU A 163 49.39 -17.21 -0.27
C GLU A 163 48.38 -18.16 0.37
N LEU A 164 47.08 -17.99 0.13
CA LEU A 164 46.05 -18.95 0.56
C LEU A 164 46.29 -20.35 0.00
N LYS A 165 46.71 -20.45 -1.27
CA LYS A 165 47.01 -21.75 -1.92
C LYS A 165 48.16 -22.51 -1.26
N THR A 166 49.00 -21.83 -0.47
CA THR A 166 50.10 -22.47 0.29
C THR A 166 49.65 -23.16 1.58
N GLY A 167 48.35 -23.10 1.92
CA GLY A 167 47.76 -23.76 3.10
C GLY A 167 47.69 -22.89 4.35
N LYS A 168 48.07 -21.61 4.27
CA LYS A 168 47.90 -20.65 5.39
C LYS A 168 46.42 -20.43 5.69
N SER A 169 46.08 -20.18 6.95
CA SER A 169 44.69 -19.91 7.32
C SER A 169 44.23 -18.54 6.79
N PHE A 170 42.96 -18.47 6.39
CA PHE A 170 42.37 -17.24 5.86
C PHE A 170 42.43 -16.08 6.87
N SER A 171 42.11 -16.35 8.15
CA SER A 171 42.09 -15.32 9.20
C SER A 171 43.50 -14.79 9.52
N GLU A 172 44.50 -15.67 9.64
CA GLU A 172 45.88 -15.22 9.90
C GLU A 172 46.40 -14.38 8.73
N LEU A 173 46.16 -14.84 7.50
CA LEU A 173 46.59 -14.10 6.31
C LEU A 173 45.88 -12.76 6.19
N ALA A 174 44.58 -12.71 6.49
CA ALA A 174 43.79 -11.48 6.45
C ALA A 174 44.35 -10.43 7.43
N LYS A 175 44.70 -10.86 8.65
CA LYS A 175 45.36 -10.01 9.66
C LYS A 175 46.70 -9.49 9.19
N VAL A 176 47.55 -10.33 8.59
CA VAL A 176 48.84 -9.93 8.03
C VAL A 176 48.66 -8.89 6.91
N PHE A 177 47.73 -9.13 5.99
CA PHE A 177 47.46 -8.22 4.88
C PHE A 177 46.92 -6.88 5.37
N LYS A 178 46.03 -6.88 6.37
CA LYS A 178 45.53 -5.66 7.01
C LYS A 178 46.63 -4.88 7.72
N ALA A 179 47.47 -5.56 8.51
CA ALA A 179 48.59 -4.94 9.24
C ALA A 179 49.65 -4.34 8.29
N SER A 180 49.86 -4.97 7.13
CA SER A 180 50.77 -4.47 6.09
C SER A 180 50.20 -3.34 5.21
N GLY A 181 48.94 -2.94 5.42
CA GLY A 181 48.25 -1.94 4.61
C GLY A 181 47.83 -2.42 3.20
N ARG A 182 47.95 -3.73 2.91
CA ARG A 182 47.57 -4.33 1.61
C ARG A 182 46.07 -4.64 1.52
N ALA A 183 45.43 -4.90 2.65
CA ALA A 183 43.97 -5.01 2.74
C ALA A 183 43.38 -3.69 3.24
N LYS A 184 42.48 -3.10 2.45
CA LYS A 184 41.68 -1.94 2.81
C LYS A 184 40.71 -2.28 3.94
N GLN A 185 40.03 -3.41 3.84
CA GLN A 185 39.03 -3.87 4.81
C GLN A 185 39.09 -5.38 4.96
N VAL A 186 38.85 -5.85 6.18
CA VAL A 186 38.74 -7.28 6.51
C VAL A 186 37.48 -7.44 7.33
N GLU A 187 36.61 -8.35 6.91
CA GLU A 187 35.43 -8.78 7.65
C GLU A 187 35.54 -10.28 7.89
N GLU A 188 35.30 -10.73 9.12
CA GLU A 188 35.37 -12.14 9.48
C GLU A 188 34.02 -12.65 9.97
N GLY A 189 33.54 -13.73 9.35
CA GLY A 189 32.45 -14.55 9.86
C GLY A 189 31.08 -13.86 9.93
N VAL A 190 30.79 -12.92 9.03
CA VAL A 190 29.54 -12.15 9.05
C VAL A 190 28.44 -12.91 8.30
N TYR A 191 27.27 -13.07 8.93
CA TYR A 191 26.08 -13.57 8.24
C TYR A 191 25.44 -12.46 7.43
N LEU A 192 25.34 -12.67 6.12
CA LEU A 192 24.74 -11.71 5.19
C LEU A 192 23.58 -12.35 4.43
N LYS A 193 22.46 -11.62 4.34
CA LYS A 193 21.34 -11.94 3.46
C LYS A 193 21.63 -11.47 2.03
N PRO A 194 20.97 -12.02 1.00
CA PRO A 194 21.15 -11.58 -0.39
C PRO A 194 21.02 -10.07 -0.58
N LYS A 195 20.09 -9.42 0.13
CA LYS A 195 19.82 -7.98 0.04
C LYS A 195 20.88 -7.10 0.71
N ASP A 196 21.64 -7.66 1.65
CA ASP A 196 22.64 -6.95 2.46
C ASP A 196 24.05 -7.17 1.90
N MET A 197 24.16 -7.84 0.74
CA MET A 197 25.41 -8.25 0.11
C MET A 197 25.60 -7.53 -1.23
N ASP A 198 26.85 -7.16 -1.56
CA ASP A 198 27.18 -6.67 -2.92
C ASP A 198 26.72 -7.71 -3.97
N PRO A 199 26.06 -7.31 -5.06
CA PRO A 199 25.57 -8.27 -6.06
C PRO A 199 26.65 -9.17 -6.64
N GLN A 200 27.90 -8.71 -6.75
CA GLN A 200 29.03 -9.53 -7.21
C GLN A 200 29.46 -10.55 -6.15
N PHE A 201 29.40 -10.19 -4.88
CA PHE A 201 29.64 -11.12 -3.77
C PHE A 201 28.56 -12.20 -3.76
N GLY A 202 27.29 -11.80 -3.89
CA GLY A 202 26.16 -12.73 -3.95
C GLY A 202 26.30 -13.75 -5.07
N ARG A 203 26.71 -13.29 -6.27
CA ARG A 203 27.01 -14.20 -7.40
C ARG A 203 28.15 -15.16 -7.07
N ALA A 204 29.24 -14.66 -6.51
CA ALA A 204 30.40 -15.48 -6.15
C ALA A 204 30.05 -16.56 -5.13
N VAL A 205 29.43 -16.19 -4.00
CA VAL A 205 29.13 -17.15 -2.91
C VAL A 205 27.98 -18.10 -3.23
N SER A 206 27.09 -17.76 -4.17
CA SER A 206 25.95 -18.61 -4.54
C SER A 206 26.34 -19.99 -5.09
N GLY A 207 27.51 -20.11 -5.70
CA GLY A 207 28.04 -21.36 -6.24
C GLY A 207 29.17 -21.97 -5.41
N MET A 208 29.55 -21.36 -4.28
CA MET A 208 30.66 -21.82 -3.45
C MET A 208 30.26 -22.96 -2.52
N ALA A 209 31.16 -23.90 -2.30
CA ALA A 209 31.04 -24.88 -1.23
C ALA A 209 31.43 -24.25 0.11
N VAL A 210 30.78 -24.68 1.20
CA VAL A 210 31.19 -24.28 2.55
C VAL A 210 32.64 -24.71 2.79
N GLY A 211 33.45 -23.79 3.33
CA GLY A 211 34.89 -23.93 3.54
C GLY A 211 35.76 -23.40 2.39
N SER A 212 35.21 -23.22 1.19
CA SER A 212 35.95 -22.76 0.01
C SER A 212 36.17 -21.25 -0.05
N THR A 213 37.13 -20.82 -0.87
CA THR A 213 37.42 -19.42 -1.17
C THR A 213 37.05 -19.06 -2.60
N SER A 214 36.58 -17.83 -2.83
CA SER A 214 36.26 -17.34 -4.17
C SER A 214 37.53 -17.04 -4.97
N SER A 215 37.40 -16.94 -6.28
CA SER A 215 38.33 -16.13 -7.08
C SER A 215 38.22 -14.65 -6.69
N ILE A 216 39.15 -13.83 -7.17
CA ILE A 216 39.08 -12.37 -6.97
C ILE A 216 37.76 -11.82 -7.55
N VAL A 217 36.96 -11.20 -6.69
CA VAL A 217 35.69 -10.56 -7.03
C VAL A 217 35.92 -9.06 -7.18
N ARG A 218 35.69 -8.53 -8.37
CA ARG A 218 35.79 -7.09 -8.64
C ARG A 218 34.49 -6.39 -8.26
N THR A 219 34.60 -5.39 -7.38
CA THR A 219 33.47 -4.56 -6.93
C THR A 219 33.75 -3.09 -7.22
N ALA A 220 32.77 -2.22 -6.96
CA ALA A 220 32.99 -0.77 -6.98
C ALA A 220 33.96 -0.30 -5.89
N ALA A 221 34.08 -1.03 -4.78
CA ALA A 221 34.91 -0.67 -3.63
C ALA A 221 36.36 -1.17 -3.70
N GLY A 222 36.66 -2.06 -4.65
CA GLY A 222 37.98 -2.68 -4.83
C GLY A 222 37.88 -4.16 -5.26
N PHE A 223 38.93 -4.91 -4.96
CA PHE A 223 39.10 -6.33 -5.31
C PHE A 223 39.03 -7.18 -4.05
N ALA A 224 38.06 -8.10 -3.98
CA ALA A 224 37.82 -8.91 -2.80
C ALA A 224 38.13 -10.38 -3.02
N VAL A 225 38.63 -11.05 -1.98
CA VAL A 225 38.65 -12.51 -1.89
C VAL A 225 37.76 -12.92 -0.74
N LEU A 226 36.79 -13.79 -1.02
CA LEU A 226 35.77 -14.23 -0.07
C LEU A 226 36.06 -15.65 0.39
N ARG A 227 35.65 -15.99 1.60
CA ARG A 227 35.57 -17.36 2.12
C ARG A 227 34.17 -17.61 2.63
N LEU A 228 33.55 -18.68 2.15
CA LEU A 228 32.25 -19.11 2.65
C LEU A 228 32.48 -20.04 3.84
N GLU A 229 32.00 -19.66 5.03
CA GLU A 229 32.22 -20.41 6.27
C GLU A 229 31.01 -21.26 6.66
N ASP A 230 29.80 -20.81 6.35
CA ASP A 230 28.56 -21.51 6.67
C ASP A 230 27.40 -20.98 5.81
N VAL A 231 26.33 -21.76 5.70
CA VAL A 231 25.05 -21.36 5.12
C VAL A 231 23.93 -21.78 6.04
N ARG A 232 23.13 -20.82 6.49
CA ARG A 232 21.96 -21.09 7.33
C ARG A 232 20.66 -20.57 6.71
N TYR A 233 19.55 -21.08 7.22
CA TYR A 233 18.20 -20.69 6.82
C TYR A 233 17.43 -20.27 8.06
N GLY A 234 17.24 -18.97 8.25
CA GLY A 234 16.50 -18.46 9.40
C GLY A 234 15.02 -18.80 9.34
N GLU A 235 14.35 -18.93 10.50
CA GLU A 235 12.90 -19.02 10.53
C GLU A 235 12.26 -17.63 10.41
N ASN A 236 11.42 -17.45 9.38
CA ASN A 236 10.67 -16.21 9.18
C ASN A 236 9.26 -16.51 8.63
N PRO A 237 8.22 -16.53 9.49
CA PRO A 237 6.84 -16.79 9.08
C PRO A 237 6.32 -15.82 8.02
N GLU A 238 6.77 -14.55 8.04
CA GLU A 238 6.35 -13.54 7.07
C GLU A 238 6.89 -13.85 5.67
N GLU A 239 8.17 -14.22 5.55
CA GLU A 239 8.77 -14.61 4.27
C GLU A 239 8.16 -15.92 3.75
N LYS A 240 7.79 -16.86 4.63
CA LYS A 240 7.07 -18.07 4.24
C LYS A 240 5.67 -17.74 3.70
N ALA A 241 4.96 -16.81 4.34
CA ALA A 241 3.65 -16.36 3.86
C ALA A 241 3.75 -15.65 2.49
N LYS A 242 4.76 -14.79 2.29
CA LYS A 242 5.04 -14.13 1.00
C LYS A 242 5.37 -15.15 -0.09
N ALA A 243 6.25 -16.11 0.19
CA ALA A 243 6.59 -17.19 -0.74
C ALA A 243 5.34 -17.98 -1.15
N ARG A 244 4.51 -18.37 -0.19
CA ARG A 244 3.26 -19.10 -0.43
C ARG A 244 2.28 -18.28 -1.27
N GLN A 245 2.13 -17.00 -0.99
CA GLN A 245 1.28 -16.10 -1.78
C GLN A 245 1.80 -15.97 -3.23
N ALA A 246 3.11 -15.86 -3.43
CA ALA A 246 3.70 -15.78 -4.76
C ALA A 246 3.44 -17.05 -5.61
N VAL A 247 3.56 -18.23 -4.99
CA VAL A 247 3.25 -19.51 -5.65
C VAL A 247 1.74 -19.64 -5.91
N LEU A 248 0.89 -19.27 -4.95
CA LEU A 248 -0.56 -19.25 -5.14
C LEU A 248 -0.96 -18.37 -6.32
N GLU A 249 -0.45 -17.15 -6.41
CA GLU A 249 -0.76 -16.25 -7.53
C GLU A 249 -0.25 -16.79 -8.88
N ARG A 250 0.87 -17.52 -8.89
CA ARG A 250 1.32 -18.23 -10.10
C ARG A 250 0.37 -19.36 -10.49
N ALA A 251 0.01 -20.21 -9.53
CA ALA A 251 -0.93 -21.31 -9.75
C ALA A 251 -2.30 -20.80 -10.23
N ARG A 252 -2.81 -19.70 -9.67
CA ARG A 252 -4.04 -19.03 -10.11
C ARG A 252 -3.95 -18.56 -11.57
N ARG A 253 -2.85 -17.89 -11.94
CA ARG A 253 -2.61 -17.46 -13.34
C ARG A 253 -2.55 -18.64 -14.31
N ASP A 254 -1.82 -19.69 -13.96
CA ASP A 254 -1.68 -20.88 -14.82
C ASP A 254 -3.01 -21.62 -14.97
N THR A 255 -3.79 -21.71 -13.89
CA THR A 255 -5.14 -22.28 -13.89
C THR A 255 -6.07 -21.50 -14.82
N LEU A 256 -6.10 -20.17 -14.73
CA LEU A 256 -6.90 -19.32 -15.62
C LEU A 256 -6.46 -19.45 -17.09
N LYS A 257 -5.15 -19.50 -17.34
CA LYS A 257 -4.60 -19.69 -18.68
C LYS A 257 -5.04 -21.03 -19.27
N ALA A 258 -4.85 -22.13 -18.53
CA ALA A 258 -5.25 -23.46 -18.97
C ALA A 258 -6.78 -23.56 -19.21
N TYR A 259 -7.56 -22.92 -18.35
CA TYR A 259 -9.00 -22.84 -18.48
C TYR A 259 -9.43 -22.06 -19.74
N ASN A 260 -8.82 -20.89 -19.99
CA ASN A 260 -9.05 -20.11 -21.21
C ASN A 260 -8.72 -20.92 -22.47
N GLU A 261 -7.57 -21.59 -22.52
CA GLU A 261 -7.19 -22.44 -23.65
C GLU A 261 -8.19 -23.58 -23.87
N THR A 262 -8.73 -24.16 -22.80
CA THR A 262 -9.76 -25.19 -22.90
C THR A 262 -11.06 -24.65 -23.50
N LEU A 263 -11.50 -23.46 -23.09
CA LEU A 263 -12.68 -22.81 -23.68
C LEU A 263 -12.43 -22.46 -25.15
N LYS A 264 -11.26 -21.88 -25.45
CA LYS A 264 -10.88 -21.48 -26.81
C LYS A 264 -10.90 -22.68 -27.77
N LYS A 265 -10.22 -23.78 -27.43
CA LYS A 265 -10.21 -25.02 -28.23
C LYS A 265 -11.61 -25.56 -28.53
N LYS A 266 -12.55 -25.40 -27.60
CA LYS A 266 -13.93 -25.92 -27.74
C LYS A 266 -14.86 -24.99 -28.52
N LEU A 267 -14.60 -23.68 -28.50
CA LEU A 267 -15.60 -22.67 -28.85
C LEU A 267 -15.15 -21.71 -29.94
N VAL A 268 -13.85 -21.65 -30.27
CA VAL A 268 -13.31 -20.60 -31.12
C VAL A 268 -12.63 -21.19 -32.34
N THR A 269 -12.93 -20.61 -33.50
CA THR A 269 -12.20 -20.83 -34.75
C THR A 269 -11.65 -19.50 -35.22
N VAL A 270 -10.32 -19.36 -35.25
CA VAL A 270 -9.65 -18.14 -35.75
C VAL A 270 -9.38 -18.30 -37.25
N LYS A 271 -9.79 -17.30 -38.04
CA LYS A 271 -9.48 -17.21 -39.47
C LYS A 271 -8.11 -16.56 -39.63
N GLN A 272 -7.07 -17.38 -39.53
CA GLN A 272 -5.67 -16.94 -39.48
C GLN A 272 -5.27 -16.18 -40.76
N ASP A 273 -5.79 -16.59 -41.91
CA ASP A 273 -5.66 -15.91 -43.19
C ASP A 273 -6.20 -14.47 -43.15
N VAL A 274 -7.36 -14.26 -42.54
CA VAL A 274 -7.95 -12.92 -42.35
C VAL A 274 -7.11 -12.11 -41.38
N LEU A 275 -6.68 -12.69 -40.26
CA LEU A 275 -5.86 -11.99 -39.27
C LEU A 275 -4.52 -11.54 -39.87
N ASP A 276 -3.83 -12.42 -40.57
CA ASP A 276 -2.52 -12.16 -41.16
C ASP A 276 -2.61 -11.16 -42.31
N GLY A 277 -3.68 -11.23 -43.11
CA GLY A 277 -3.96 -10.30 -44.20
C GLY A 277 -4.33 -8.87 -43.77
N VAL A 278 -4.62 -8.61 -42.49
CA VAL A 278 -4.81 -7.24 -41.99
C VAL A 278 -3.45 -6.60 -41.69
N ASP A 279 -3.11 -5.59 -42.50
CA ASP A 279 -1.91 -4.78 -42.32
C ASP A 279 -2.28 -3.32 -42.02
N TYR A 280 -2.09 -2.91 -40.77
CA TYR A 280 -2.34 -1.53 -40.32
C TYR A 280 -1.27 -0.53 -40.76
N ALA A 281 -0.14 -1.00 -41.31
CA ALA A 281 0.91 -0.15 -41.87
C ALA A 281 0.73 0.10 -43.37
N ALA A 282 -0.13 -0.68 -44.04
CA ALA A 282 -0.45 -0.49 -45.45
C ALA A 282 -1.20 0.83 -45.69
N PRO A 283 -0.99 1.49 -46.84
CA PRO A 283 -1.72 2.71 -47.19
C PRO A 283 -3.19 2.43 -47.56
N SER A 284 -3.51 1.21 -47.98
CA SER A 284 -4.86 0.76 -48.32
C SER A 284 -5.05 -0.72 -47.94
N PRO A 285 -6.21 -1.13 -47.38
CA PRO A 285 -7.32 -0.27 -46.96
C PRO A 285 -6.91 0.67 -45.81
N SER A 286 -7.46 1.89 -45.80
CA SER A 286 -7.15 2.86 -44.75
C SER A 286 -7.62 2.38 -43.38
N PHE A 287 -7.05 2.91 -42.29
CA PHE A 287 -7.49 2.57 -40.93
C PHE A 287 -8.99 2.80 -40.72
N ASN A 288 -9.54 3.88 -41.29
CA ASN A 288 -10.98 4.18 -41.24
C ASN A 288 -11.83 3.19 -42.05
N ALA A 289 -11.29 2.63 -43.13
CA ALA A 289 -11.96 1.56 -43.86
C ALA A 289 -11.93 0.26 -43.03
N LEU A 290 -10.79 -0.07 -42.40
CA LEU A 290 -10.66 -1.23 -41.52
C LEU A 290 -11.61 -1.16 -40.31
N LEU A 291 -11.88 0.02 -39.75
CA LEU A 291 -12.88 0.19 -38.68
C LEU A 291 -14.31 -0.24 -39.08
N LYS A 292 -14.63 -0.21 -40.38
CA LYS A 292 -15.93 -0.62 -40.92
C LYS A 292 -15.91 -2.02 -41.53
N ASP A 293 -14.78 -2.71 -41.45
CA ASP A 293 -14.58 -4.01 -42.08
C ASP A 293 -15.32 -5.11 -41.31
N THR A 294 -16.26 -5.77 -41.99
CA THR A 294 -17.11 -6.81 -41.42
C THR A 294 -16.56 -8.22 -41.61
N ARG A 295 -15.39 -8.39 -42.24
CA ARG A 295 -14.73 -9.70 -42.35
C ARG A 295 -14.54 -10.30 -40.97
N VAL A 296 -14.92 -11.56 -40.82
CA VAL A 296 -14.80 -12.29 -39.56
C VAL A 296 -13.36 -12.75 -39.38
N VAL A 297 -12.74 -12.39 -38.25
CA VAL A 297 -11.39 -12.83 -37.87
C VAL A 297 -11.43 -13.98 -36.86
N ALA A 298 -12.49 -14.09 -36.07
CA ALA A 298 -12.72 -15.25 -35.21
C ALA A 298 -14.21 -15.55 -35.04
N GLU A 299 -14.58 -16.82 -35.18
CA GLU A 299 -15.91 -17.34 -34.88
C GLU A 299 -15.95 -17.85 -33.44
N ILE A 300 -17.02 -17.54 -32.71
CA ILE A 300 -17.22 -17.99 -31.32
C ILE A 300 -18.58 -18.68 -31.24
N LYS A 301 -18.60 -19.98 -30.92
CA LYS A 301 -19.82 -20.79 -30.88
C LYS A 301 -20.81 -20.26 -29.84
N GLY A 302 -21.95 -19.78 -30.31
CA GLY A 302 -23.03 -19.23 -29.48
C GLY A 302 -22.77 -17.81 -28.96
N ASP A 303 -21.86 -17.06 -29.58
CA ASP A 303 -21.71 -15.62 -29.41
C ASP A 303 -21.52 -14.98 -30.81
N LYS A 304 -21.55 -13.64 -30.90
CA LYS A 304 -21.23 -12.95 -32.15
C LYS A 304 -19.78 -13.24 -32.55
N PRO A 305 -19.48 -13.33 -33.86
CA PRO A 305 -18.09 -13.39 -34.32
C PRO A 305 -17.35 -12.09 -34.00
N VAL A 306 -16.02 -12.15 -33.97
CA VAL A 306 -15.14 -10.98 -33.92
C VAL A 306 -14.82 -10.58 -35.35
N THR A 307 -15.00 -9.30 -35.67
CA THR A 307 -14.69 -8.75 -37.01
C THR A 307 -13.37 -7.99 -37.02
N VAL A 308 -12.83 -7.74 -38.23
CA VAL A 308 -11.68 -6.86 -38.42
C VAL A 308 -11.97 -5.46 -37.87
N GLY A 309 -13.17 -4.91 -38.07
CA GLY A 309 -13.58 -3.62 -37.53
C GLY A 309 -13.53 -3.56 -36.01
N GLU A 310 -14.02 -4.59 -35.33
CA GLU A 310 -13.94 -4.68 -33.87
C GLU A 310 -12.49 -4.79 -33.37
N LEU A 311 -11.68 -5.62 -34.02
CA LEU A 311 -10.25 -5.74 -33.71
C LEU A 311 -9.53 -4.40 -33.88
N THR A 312 -9.84 -3.68 -34.96
CA THR A 312 -9.29 -2.37 -35.29
C THR A 312 -9.70 -1.33 -34.25
N GLU A 313 -10.98 -1.32 -33.86
CA GLU A 313 -11.51 -0.42 -32.84
C GLU A 313 -10.84 -0.67 -31.48
N GLN A 314 -10.68 -1.93 -31.10
CA GLN A 314 -10.00 -2.28 -29.85
C GLN A 314 -8.53 -1.84 -29.85
N LEU A 315 -7.84 -1.97 -31.00
CA LEU A 315 -6.47 -1.47 -31.16
C LEU A 315 -6.43 0.06 -31.06
N ARG A 316 -7.38 0.79 -31.64
CA ARG A 316 -7.47 2.26 -31.53
C ARG A 316 -7.46 2.73 -30.07
N TYR A 317 -8.23 2.08 -29.20
CA TYR A 317 -8.30 2.44 -27.77
C TYR A 317 -6.99 2.23 -27.01
N GLN A 318 -6.08 1.38 -27.49
CA GLN A 318 -4.78 1.17 -26.84
C GLN A 318 -3.73 2.24 -27.20
N PHE A 319 -4.02 3.10 -28.19
CA PHE A 319 -3.07 4.07 -28.77
C PHE A 319 -3.67 5.49 -28.83
N PHE A 320 -4.13 6.02 -27.69
CA PHE A 320 -4.76 7.35 -27.57
C PHE A 320 -3.87 8.56 -27.93
N HIS A 321 -2.55 8.39 -28.10
CA HIS A 321 -1.61 9.49 -28.37
C HIS A 321 -1.29 9.73 -29.85
N GLY A 322 -2.07 9.15 -30.77
CA GLY A 322 -1.92 9.34 -32.22
C GLY A 322 -1.63 8.02 -32.95
N LEU A 323 -2.15 7.91 -34.17
CA LEU A 323 -1.88 6.83 -35.13
C LEU A 323 -1.14 7.35 -36.39
N GLU A 324 -0.67 8.59 -36.31
CA GLU A 324 -0.21 9.35 -37.47
C GLU A 324 1.18 8.91 -37.93
N ARG A 325 2.00 8.37 -37.01
CA ARG A 325 3.38 7.96 -37.32
C ARG A 325 3.44 6.52 -37.82
N ALA A 326 4.23 6.27 -38.87
CA ALA A 326 4.46 4.93 -39.40
C ALA A 326 5.00 3.93 -38.35
N ALA A 327 5.74 4.42 -37.36
CA ALA A 327 6.23 3.64 -36.22
C ALA A 327 5.08 3.14 -35.31
N GLU A 328 4.01 3.91 -35.15
CA GLU A 328 2.82 3.52 -34.39
C GLU A 328 2.03 2.44 -35.14
N ARG A 329 1.90 2.58 -36.47
CA ARG A 329 1.24 1.57 -37.32
C ARG A 329 1.93 0.21 -37.32
N LYS A 330 3.25 0.15 -37.32
CA LYS A 330 4.00 -1.12 -37.16
C LYS A 330 3.74 -1.78 -35.79
N ARG A 331 3.57 -0.99 -34.72
CA ARG A 331 3.22 -1.51 -33.38
C ARG A 331 1.81 -2.11 -33.34
N LEU A 332 0.87 -1.57 -34.12
CA LEU A 332 -0.49 -2.14 -34.24
C LEU A 332 -0.45 -3.57 -34.81
N ASN A 333 0.32 -3.79 -35.87
CA ASN A 333 0.50 -5.13 -36.45
C ASN A 333 1.09 -6.12 -35.44
N ALA A 334 2.09 -5.70 -34.66
CA ALA A 334 2.69 -6.56 -33.63
C ALA A 334 1.70 -6.91 -32.49
N ARG A 335 0.67 -6.07 -32.27
CA ARG A 335 -0.32 -6.25 -31.19
C ARG A 335 -1.59 -6.95 -31.64
N LYS A 336 -1.90 -7.05 -32.94
CA LYS A 336 -3.19 -7.56 -33.44
C LYS A 336 -3.56 -8.94 -32.88
N GLY A 337 -2.59 -9.86 -32.79
CA GLY A 337 -2.81 -11.19 -32.20
C GLY A 337 -3.20 -11.11 -30.73
N VAL A 338 -2.41 -10.43 -29.91
CA VAL A 338 -2.69 -10.27 -28.47
C VAL A 338 -4.00 -9.53 -28.22
N THR A 339 -4.33 -8.55 -29.05
CA THR A 339 -5.62 -7.83 -28.95
C THR A 339 -6.80 -8.73 -29.30
N LEU A 340 -6.68 -9.55 -30.35
CA LEU A 340 -7.69 -10.54 -30.70
C LEU A 340 -7.90 -11.55 -29.56
N GLU A 341 -6.81 -12.08 -28.99
CA GLU A 341 -6.87 -12.97 -27.82
C GLU A 341 -7.59 -12.30 -26.65
N GLY A 342 -7.35 -11.01 -26.39
CA GLY A 342 -8.06 -10.26 -25.36
C GLY A 342 -9.57 -10.13 -25.59
N ILE A 343 -10.00 -9.91 -26.84
CA ILE A 343 -11.43 -9.87 -27.20
C ILE A 343 -12.06 -11.26 -26.97
N ILE A 344 -11.42 -12.31 -27.50
CA ILE A 344 -11.88 -13.69 -27.37
C ILE A 344 -11.99 -14.08 -25.89
N HIS A 345 -10.95 -13.84 -25.09
CA HIS A 345 -10.94 -14.13 -23.66
C HIS A 345 -12.14 -13.49 -22.96
N ARG A 346 -12.38 -12.18 -23.15
CA ARG A 346 -13.49 -11.48 -22.50
C ARG A 346 -14.85 -12.08 -22.87
N ARG A 347 -15.04 -12.41 -24.16
CA ARG A 347 -16.30 -13.04 -24.63
C ARG A 347 -16.48 -14.44 -24.06
N LEU A 348 -15.44 -15.26 -24.08
CA LEU A 348 -15.47 -16.63 -23.55
C LEU A 348 -15.79 -16.65 -22.06
N PHE A 349 -15.11 -15.84 -21.26
CA PHE A 349 -15.33 -15.79 -19.81
C PHE A 349 -16.74 -15.29 -19.49
N ARG A 350 -17.20 -14.21 -20.13
CA ARG A 350 -18.56 -13.70 -19.93
C ARG A 350 -19.62 -14.76 -20.28
N ARG A 351 -19.49 -15.38 -21.46
CA ARG A 351 -20.40 -16.44 -21.92
C ARG A 351 -20.42 -17.62 -20.96
N GLU A 352 -19.25 -18.07 -20.52
CA GLU A 352 -19.12 -19.19 -19.61
C GLU A 352 -19.69 -18.88 -18.22
N ALA A 353 -19.51 -17.66 -17.75
CA ALA A 353 -20.11 -17.20 -16.50
C ALA A 353 -21.65 -17.21 -16.57
N LEU A 354 -22.23 -16.71 -17.67
CA LEU A 354 -23.67 -16.79 -17.93
C LEU A 354 -24.17 -18.24 -18.02
N ARG A 355 -23.42 -19.11 -18.70
CA ARG A 355 -23.74 -20.55 -18.81
C ARG A 355 -23.80 -21.23 -17.44
N ARG A 356 -22.95 -20.79 -16.50
CA ARG A 356 -22.92 -21.28 -15.11
C ARG A 356 -23.94 -20.57 -14.20
N GLY A 357 -24.72 -19.62 -14.71
CA GLY A 357 -25.71 -18.87 -13.94
C GLY A 357 -25.10 -17.92 -12.91
N LEU A 358 -23.84 -17.47 -13.12
CA LEU A 358 -23.15 -16.59 -12.17
C LEU A 358 -23.81 -15.21 -12.06
N ASP A 359 -24.56 -14.80 -13.08
CA ASP A 359 -25.41 -13.60 -13.11
C ASP A 359 -26.58 -13.64 -12.10
N LYS A 360 -26.89 -14.83 -11.58
CA LYS A 360 -27.99 -15.04 -10.63
C LYS A 360 -27.52 -15.15 -9.18
N THR A 361 -26.20 -15.18 -8.95
CA THR A 361 -25.66 -15.32 -7.60
C THR A 361 -25.86 -14.04 -6.80
N GLU A 362 -26.01 -14.18 -5.48
CA GLU A 362 -26.13 -13.02 -4.60
C GLU A 362 -24.83 -12.22 -4.54
N SER A 363 -23.66 -12.88 -4.70
CA SER A 363 -22.35 -12.22 -4.83
C SER A 363 -22.35 -11.23 -6.00
N TYR A 364 -22.69 -11.70 -7.20
CA TYR A 364 -22.72 -10.85 -8.39
C TYR A 364 -23.75 -9.74 -8.29
N ARG A 365 -24.98 -10.06 -7.87
CA ARG A 365 -26.05 -9.07 -7.72
C ARG A 365 -25.73 -8.01 -6.67
N GLY A 366 -25.06 -8.38 -5.58
CA GLY A 366 -24.53 -7.46 -4.59
C GLY A 366 -23.55 -6.47 -5.20
N LYS A 367 -22.51 -6.98 -5.88
CA LYS A 367 -21.51 -6.15 -6.58
C LYS A 367 -22.18 -5.14 -7.51
N LEU A 368 -23.18 -5.54 -8.30
CA LEU A 368 -23.90 -4.62 -9.18
C LEU A 368 -24.67 -3.54 -8.42
N ARG A 369 -25.43 -3.91 -7.39
CA ARG A 369 -26.22 -2.95 -6.60
C ARG A 369 -25.33 -1.90 -5.94
N ASP A 370 -24.18 -2.32 -5.41
CA ASP A 370 -23.25 -1.42 -4.73
C ASP A 370 -22.61 -0.44 -5.72
N TYR A 371 -22.20 -0.94 -6.89
CA TYR A 371 -21.66 -0.10 -7.96
C TYR A 371 -22.70 0.88 -8.51
N GLU A 372 -23.91 0.41 -8.80
CA GLU A 372 -25.03 1.24 -9.25
C GLU A 372 -25.34 2.34 -8.23
N ALA A 373 -25.42 1.99 -6.94
CA ALA A 373 -25.68 2.96 -5.88
C ALA A 373 -24.61 4.07 -5.85
N GLY A 374 -23.33 3.72 -6.00
CA GLY A 374 -22.24 4.71 -6.05
C GLY A 374 -22.37 5.67 -7.24
N VAL A 375 -22.58 5.15 -8.45
CA VAL A 375 -22.75 5.94 -9.67
C VAL A 375 -24.01 6.83 -9.59
N LEU A 376 -25.11 6.31 -9.07
CA LEU A 376 -26.35 7.07 -8.90
C LEU A 376 -26.21 8.18 -7.88
N PHE A 377 -25.53 7.90 -6.77
CA PHE A 377 -25.24 8.91 -5.75
C PHE A 377 -24.37 10.02 -6.34
N GLU A 378 -23.27 9.69 -7.02
CA GLU A 378 -22.42 10.69 -7.68
C GLU A 378 -23.18 11.51 -8.74
N ALA A 379 -23.98 10.85 -9.57
CA ALA A 379 -24.81 11.52 -10.57
C ALA A 379 -25.81 12.48 -9.91
N PHE A 380 -26.39 12.10 -8.78
CA PHE A 380 -27.29 12.94 -8.01
C PHE A 380 -26.58 14.17 -7.46
N ILE A 381 -25.39 14.00 -6.85
CA ILE A 381 -24.58 15.13 -6.40
C ILE A 381 -24.31 16.09 -7.56
N LYS A 382 -23.87 15.58 -8.70
CA LYS A 382 -23.47 16.40 -9.84
C LYS A 382 -24.63 17.13 -10.51
N LYS A 383 -25.80 16.48 -10.64
CA LYS A 383 -26.92 17.00 -11.42
C LYS A 383 -28.01 17.67 -10.59
N VAL A 384 -28.11 17.37 -9.30
CA VAL A 384 -29.17 17.89 -8.41
C VAL A 384 -28.59 18.81 -7.35
N ILE A 385 -27.51 18.40 -6.67
CA ILE A 385 -26.97 19.18 -5.54
C ILE A 385 -26.04 20.31 -6.00
N GLN A 386 -25.04 19.99 -6.84
CA GLN A 386 -24.01 20.94 -7.25
C GLN A 386 -24.53 22.19 -8.00
N PRO A 387 -25.54 22.12 -8.89
CA PRO A 387 -26.03 23.31 -9.60
C PRO A 387 -26.54 24.42 -8.66
N ASP A 388 -27.04 24.06 -7.48
CA ASP A 388 -27.57 25.02 -6.50
C ASP A 388 -26.48 25.56 -5.55
N ILE A 389 -25.27 24.99 -5.58
CA ILE A 389 -24.17 25.40 -4.73
C ILE A 389 -23.43 26.57 -5.36
N LYS A 390 -23.71 27.77 -4.83
CA LYS A 390 -22.96 28.99 -5.14
C LYS A 390 -21.80 29.11 -4.16
N LEU A 391 -20.57 28.93 -4.64
CA LEU A 391 -19.36 29.20 -3.84
C LEU A 391 -18.86 30.62 -4.15
N THR A 392 -18.72 31.44 -3.12
CA THR A 392 -18.18 32.80 -3.26
C THR A 392 -16.77 32.90 -2.69
N GLU A 393 -15.96 33.78 -3.26
CA GLU A 393 -14.61 34.06 -2.76
C GLU A 393 -14.62 34.54 -1.30
N ALA A 394 -15.66 35.30 -0.91
CA ALA A 394 -15.84 35.77 0.46
C ALA A 394 -16.01 34.61 1.45
N GLU A 395 -16.71 33.54 1.09
CA GLU A 395 -16.85 32.35 1.94
C GLU A 395 -15.54 31.58 2.08
N VAL A 396 -14.76 31.47 0.99
CA VAL A 396 -13.44 30.82 1.03
C VAL A 396 -12.48 31.61 1.92
N LYS A 397 -12.50 32.94 1.80
CA LYS A 397 -11.71 33.83 2.66
C LYS A 397 -12.15 33.77 4.12
N ALA A 398 -13.45 33.82 4.41
CA ALA A 398 -13.97 33.71 5.77
C ALA A 398 -13.61 32.36 6.41
N HIS A 399 -13.63 31.26 5.64
CA HIS A 399 -13.18 29.97 6.12
C HIS A 399 -11.68 29.99 6.45
N TYR A 400 -10.84 30.56 5.58
CA TYR A 400 -9.42 30.74 5.88
C TYR A 400 -9.20 31.58 7.14
N ASP A 401 -9.86 32.73 7.27
CA ASP A 401 -9.69 33.61 8.43
C ASP A 401 -10.08 32.90 9.74
N ALA A 402 -11.13 32.05 9.70
CA ALA A 402 -11.56 31.25 10.85
C ALA A 402 -10.66 30.03 11.15
N HIS A 403 -9.95 29.50 10.15
CA HIS A 403 -9.18 28.24 10.25
C HIS A 403 -7.71 28.41 9.86
N ALA A 404 -7.16 29.62 9.85
CA ALA A 404 -5.81 29.91 9.33
C ALA A 404 -4.71 29.06 9.98
N LYS A 405 -4.93 28.63 11.23
CA LYS A 405 -4.05 27.74 11.97
C LYS A 405 -3.98 26.33 11.36
N GLU A 406 -5.06 25.82 10.77
CA GLU A 406 -5.11 24.51 10.10
C GLU A 406 -4.34 24.50 8.78
N TYR A 407 -4.20 25.68 8.16
CA TYR A 407 -3.41 25.90 6.94
C TYR A 407 -2.03 26.49 7.25
N SER A 408 -1.53 26.29 8.48
CA SER A 408 -0.20 26.71 8.88
C SER A 408 0.80 25.57 8.75
N ALA A 409 2.04 25.90 8.37
CA ALA A 409 3.14 24.97 8.60
C ALA A 409 3.25 24.73 10.12
N PRO A 410 3.41 23.48 10.59
CA PRO A 410 3.57 23.22 12.01
C PRO A 410 4.86 23.88 12.51
N GLU A 411 4.91 24.15 13.81
CA GLU A 411 6.14 24.64 14.43
C GLU A 411 7.24 23.59 14.28
N MET A 412 8.40 24.04 13.80
CA MET A 412 9.57 23.19 13.62
C MET A 412 10.78 23.78 14.33
N MET A 413 11.70 22.93 14.76
CA MET A 413 12.99 23.35 15.30
C MET A 413 14.11 22.64 14.55
N ARG A 414 15.22 23.34 14.34
CA ARG A 414 16.48 22.70 13.93
C ARG A 414 17.28 22.42 15.19
N ILE A 415 17.38 21.15 15.55
CA ILE A 415 18.04 20.71 16.78
C ILE A 415 19.28 19.91 16.39
N ARG A 416 20.38 20.12 17.10
CA ARG A 416 21.47 19.15 17.16
C ARG A 416 21.53 18.52 18.53
N SER A 417 21.82 17.23 18.63
CA SER A 417 21.87 16.55 19.91
C SER A 417 23.10 15.68 20.07
N LEU A 418 23.64 15.66 21.29
CA LEU A 418 24.54 14.62 21.76
C LEU A 418 23.84 13.86 22.89
N ALA A 419 23.80 12.53 22.77
CA ALA A 419 23.15 11.65 23.73
C ALA A 419 24.21 10.97 24.59
N PHE A 420 23.92 10.76 25.87
CA PHE A 420 24.83 10.20 26.87
C PHE A 420 24.09 9.20 27.75
N THR A 421 24.83 8.26 28.32
CA THR A 421 24.28 7.30 29.30
C THR A 421 24.33 7.83 30.73
N LYS A 422 25.12 8.87 30.99
CA LYS A 422 25.23 9.55 32.29
C LYS A 422 24.83 11.01 32.16
N ARG A 423 24.12 11.49 33.18
CA ARG A 423 23.66 12.87 33.25
C ARG A 423 24.80 13.89 33.26
N GLY A 424 25.85 13.63 34.03
CA GLY A 424 26.99 14.54 34.18
C GLY A 424 27.74 14.80 32.87
N ASP A 425 27.82 13.81 31.99
CA ASP A 425 28.49 13.97 30.68
C ASP A 425 27.69 14.92 29.78
N ALA A 426 26.36 14.79 29.77
CA ALA A 426 25.47 15.71 29.07
C ALA A 426 25.55 17.13 29.65
N GLU A 427 25.57 17.27 30.97
CA GLU A 427 25.67 18.57 31.66
C GLU A 427 26.99 19.28 31.33
N ASN A 428 28.12 18.58 31.35
CA ASN A 428 29.44 19.11 30.97
C ASN A 428 29.45 19.62 29.51
N VAL A 429 28.84 18.86 28.60
CA VAL A 429 28.72 19.28 27.19
C VAL A 429 27.84 20.51 27.04
N ILE A 430 26.76 20.62 27.83
CA ILE A 430 25.90 21.81 27.83
C ILE A 430 26.65 23.04 28.31
N GLU A 431 27.47 22.93 29.36
CA GLU A 431 28.30 24.03 29.86
C GLU A 431 29.27 24.51 28.78
N LYS A 432 29.99 23.59 28.13
CA LYS A 432 30.91 23.93 27.03
C LYS A 432 30.21 24.58 25.85
N LEU A 433 29.02 24.10 25.48
CA LEU A 433 28.23 24.72 24.41
C LEU A 433 27.78 26.14 24.78
N LYS A 434 27.43 26.39 26.06
CA LYS A 434 27.08 27.73 26.55
C LYS A 434 28.29 28.68 26.57
N GLU A 435 29.49 28.15 26.80
CA GLU A 435 30.75 28.90 26.73
C GLU A 435 31.21 29.18 25.28
N GLY A 436 30.51 28.64 24.28
CA GLY A 436 30.77 28.90 22.85
C GLY A 436 31.62 27.85 22.16
N ALA A 437 31.86 26.68 22.77
CA ALA A 437 32.55 25.58 22.11
C ALA A 437 31.79 25.10 20.87
N GLU A 438 32.52 24.76 19.80
CA GLU A 438 31.89 24.28 18.57
C GLU A 438 31.23 22.90 18.75
N PHE A 439 29.95 22.80 18.38
CA PHE A 439 29.19 21.56 18.51
C PHE A 439 29.85 20.38 17.78
N GLN A 440 30.40 20.58 16.58
CA GLN A 440 31.06 19.51 15.81
C GLN A 440 32.29 18.97 16.52
N TRP A 441 33.05 19.88 17.16
CA TRP A 441 34.21 19.47 17.93
C TRP A 441 33.79 18.62 19.14
N LEU A 442 32.75 19.05 19.87
CA LEU A 442 32.20 18.27 20.97
C LEU A 442 31.59 16.94 20.51
N ALA A 443 30.92 16.90 19.37
CA ALA A 443 30.39 15.67 18.79
C ALA A 443 31.51 14.64 18.49
N ALA A 444 32.68 15.11 18.07
CA ALA A 444 33.82 14.23 17.77
C ALA A 444 34.66 13.84 19.00
N HIS A 445 34.67 14.65 20.06
CA HIS A 445 35.63 14.51 21.18
C HIS A 445 35.00 14.34 22.56
N ALA A 446 33.69 14.56 22.73
CA ALA A 446 33.05 14.36 24.02
C ALA A 446 33.02 12.87 24.37
N GLU A 447 33.60 12.52 25.51
CA GLU A 447 33.55 11.17 26.07
C GLU A 447 32.16 10.84 26.61
N GLY A 448 31.83 9.55 26.71
CA GLY A 448 30.57 9.09 27.32
C GLY A 448 29.32 9.17 26.42
N GLN A 449 29.49 9.55 25.14
CA GLN A 449 28.39 9.56 24.18
C GLN A 449 27.79 8.16 24.00
N ALA A 450 26.46 8.11 23.98
CA ALA A 450 25.71 6.91 23.64
C ALA A 450 25.85 6.61 22.13
N ASP A 451 25.81 5.33 21.77
CA ASP A 451 25.75 4.91 20.37
C ASP A 451 24.48 5.46 19.72
N SER A 452 24.65 6.27 18.68
CA SER A 452 23.56 6.89 17.92
C SER A 452 22.59 5.89 17.27
N THR A 453 23.01 4.63 17.11
CA THR A 453 22.20 3.54 16.54
C THR A 453 21.53 2.66 17.60
N ALA A 454 21.81 2.90 18.88
CA ALA A 454 21.19 2.15 19.96
C ALA A 454 19.67 2.38 20.01
N LYS A 455 18.93 1.32 20.30
CA LYS A 455 17.47 1.36 20.38
C LYS A 455 17.00 2.37 21.43
N GLY A 456 16.16 3.32 21.01
CA GLY A 456 15.61 4.37 21.89
C GLY A 456 16.44 5.65 21.95
N VAL A 457 17.61 5.70 21.30
CA VAL A 457 18.39 6.94 21.16
C VAL A 457 17.80 7.81 20.06
N TRP A 458 17.48 9.05 20.39
CA TRP A 458 17.05 10.06 19.42
C TRP A 458 18.27 10.81 18.88
N SER A 459 18.35 10.98 17.55
CA SER A 459 19.43 11.73 16.92
C SER A 459 18.89 12.90 16.12
N PHE A 460 19.36 14.10 16.46
CA PHE A 460 19.06 15.33 15.76
C PHE A 460 20.33 15.88 15.11
N ASP A 461 20.32 16.05 13.79
CA ASP A 461 21.47 16.40 12.96
C ASP A 461 21.42 17.86 12.44
N GLY A 462 20.47 18.66 12.93
CA GLY A 462 20.22 20.04 12.49
C GLY A 462 19.14 20.16 11.40
N LYS A 463 18.53 19.06 10.95
CA LYS A 463 17.35 19.12 10.06
C LYS A 463 16.11 19.62 10.82
N PRO A 464 15.16 20.28 10.14
CA PRO A 464 13.89 20.67 10.74
C PRO A 464 13.13 19.44 11.24
N VAL A 465 12.73 19.48 12.51
CA VAL A 465 11.82 18.49 13.11
C VAL A 465 10.55 19.19 13.57
N VAL A 466 9.41 18.55 13.34
CA VAL A 466 8.10 19.05 13.80
C VAL A 466 8.03 18.90 15.32
N THR A 467 7.84 20.00 16.04
CA THR A 467 7.91 19.98 17.51
C THR A 467 6.78 19.16 18.11
N GLY A 468 5.63 19.07 17.44
CA GLY A 468 4.49 18.24 17.83
C GLY A 468 4.78 16.73 17.84
N ASP A 469 5.72 16.27 17.02
CA ASP A 469 6.07 14.85 16.90
C ASP A 469 7.09 14.39 17.97
N LEU A 470 7.65 15.33 18.74
CA LEU A 470 8.61 15.03 19.78
C LEU A 470 7.95 14.43 21.03
N PRO A 471 8.67 13.56 21.77
CA PRO A 471 8.18 13.03 23.06
C PRO A 471 7.73 14.15 24.00
N GLU A 472 6.65 13.92 24.75
CA GLU A 472 6.04 14.95 25.59
C GLU A 472 7.03 15.60 26.58
N GLY A 473 7.91 14.80 27.19
CA GLY A 473 8.96 15.31 28.08
C GLY A 473 9.95 16.23 27.36
N MET A 474 10.29 15.93 26.09
CA MET A 474 11.18 16.75 25.28
C MET A 474 10.50 18.04 24.85
N ARG A 475 9.21 17.99 24.45
CA ARG A 475 8.40 19.18 24.16
C ARG A 475 8.37 20.15 25.33
N ARG A 476 8.22 19.66 26.56
CA ARG A 476 8.24 20.49 27.77
C ARG A 476 9.59 21.19 27.98
N VAL A 477 10.70 20.49 27.74
CA VAL A 477 12.06 21.06 27.89
C VAL A 477 12.37 22.10 26.82
N LEU A 478 11.88 21.90 25.59
CA LEU A 478 12.09 22.79 24.45
C LEU A 478 11.08 23.95 24.40
N ALA A 479 10.06 23.96 25.27
CA ALA A 479 9.07 25.01 25.32
C ALA A 479 9.72 26.38 25.55
N GLY A 480 9.45 27.32 24.63
CA GLY A 480 10.01 28.68 24.69
C GLY A 480 11.51 28.78 24.37
N ALA A 481 12.13 27.71 23.87
CA ALA A 481 13.52 27.75 23.43
C ALA A 481 13.71 28.72 22.26
N LYS A 482 14.90 29.32 22.16
CA LYS A 482 15.30 30.22 21.07
C LYS A 482 16.52 29.66 20.34
N ALA A 483 16.80 30.18 19.14
CA ALA A 483 18.04 29.91 18.45
C ALA A 483 19.25 30.25 19.34
N GLY A 484 20.19 29.33 19.47
CA GLY A 484 21.34 29.41 20.37
C GLY A 484 21.12 28.80 21.75
N ASP A 485 19.88 28.47 22.14
CA ASP A 485 19.62 27.82 23.43
C ASP A 485 20.23 26.41 23.46
N VAL A 486 20.68 26.01 24.65
CA VAL A 486 21.11 24.64 24.94
C VAL A 486 20.28 24.10 26.11
N ARG A 487 19.70 22.92 25.94
CA ARG A 487 18.77 22.30 26.90
C ARG A 487 19.22 20.89 27.27
N LEU A 488 19.08 20.55 28.55
CA LEU A 488 19.23 19.18 29.05
C LEU A 488 17.89 18.47 28.97
N TYR A 489 17.84 17.31 28.33
CA TYR A 489 16.68 16.43 28.35
C TYR A 489 17.05 15.06 28.89
N ALA A 490 16.28 14.55 29.86
CA ALA A 490 16.38 13.19 30.35
C ALA A 490 15.22 12.36 29.80
N SER A 491 15.53 11.33 29.04
CA SER A 491 14.54 10.40 28.48
C SER A 491 14.11 9.34 29.49
N GLY A 492 12.91 8.79 29.31
CA GLY A 492 12.42 7.66 30.10
C GLY A 492 13.23 6.37 29.90
N ASP A 493 13.96 6.28 28.79
CA ASP A 493 14.80 5.13 28.43
C ASP A 493 16.23 5.22 28.99
N GLY A 494 16.50 6.17 29.89
CA GLY A 494 17.77 6.28 30.62
C GLY A 494 18.88 7.08 29.91
N TYR A 495 18.59 7.71 28.76
CA TYR A 495 19.53 8.59 28.07
C TYR A 495 19.36 10.05 28.47
N PHE A 496 20.48 10.78 28.49
CA PHE A 496 20.57 12.21 28.76
C PHE A 496 21.09 12.94 27.53
N TYR A 497 20.43 14.02 27.14
CA TYR A 497 20.70 14.73 25.89
C TYR A 497 21.14 16.16 26.16
N ALA A 498 22.23 16.56 25.51
CA ALA A 498 22.56 17.96 25.27
C ALA A 498 21.92 18.37 23.94
N LEU A 499 20.82 19.14 24.00
CA LEU A 499 20.08 19.62 22.84
C LEU A 499 20.51 21.06 22.53
N ALA A 500 21.16 21.28 21.39
CA ALA A 500 21.50 22.60 20.87
C ALA A 500 20.46 23.03 19.84
N ILE A 501 19.73 24.10 20.13
CA ILE A 501 18.69 24.64 19.25
C ILE A 501 19.36 25.62 18.29
N GLN A 502 19.40 25.26 17.01
CA GLN A 502 20.01 26.09 15.97
C GLN A 502 19.05 27.16 15.46
N ASP A 503 17.77 26.79 15.30
CA ASP A 503 16.74 27.66 14.75
C ASP A 503 15.34 27.22 15.21
N VAL A 504 14.43 28.18 15.32
CA VAL A 504 13.02 27.95 15.67
C VAL A 504 12.16 28.52 14.55
N ILE A 505 11.56 27.62 13.78
CA ILE A 505 10.67 27.95 12.67
C ILE A 505 9.25 28.00 13.23
N ALA A 506 8.82 29.20 13.58
CA ALA A 506 7.48 29.42 14.11
C ALA A 506 6.41 28.99 13.12
N SER A 507 5.32 28.41 13.63
CA SER A 507 4.11 28.14 12.86
C SER A 507 3.58 29.45 12.28
N LYS A 508 3.45 29.52 10.96
CA LYS A 508 2.85 30.65 10.25
C LYS A 508 1.78 30.14 9.27
N PRO A 509 0.60 30.78 9.22
CA PRO A 509 -0.39 30.51 8.20
C PRO A 509 0.21 30.68 6.81
N GLN A 510 -0.09 29.73 5.92
CA GLN A 510 0.23 29.89 4.51
C GLN A 510 -0.52 31.10 3.95
N PRO A 511 0.12 31.92 3.08
CA PRO A 511 -0.59 33.00 2.41
C PRO A 511 -1.88 32.51 1.74
N TYR A 512 -2.94 33.31 1.82
CA TYR A 512 -4.26 32.93 1.31
C TYR A 512 -4.20 32.42 -0.14
N GLU A 513 -3.46 33.11 -1.02
CA GLU A 513 -3.33 32.73 -2.43
C GLU A 513 -2.73 31.32 -2.64
N GLU A 514 -1.81 30.90 -1.76
CA GLU A 514 -1.22 29.56 -1.82
C GLU A 514 -2.18 28.50 -1.29
N ALA A 515 -2.92 28.82 -0.23
CA ALA A 515 -3.90 27.91 0.37
C ALA A 515 -5.22 27.85 -0.44
N ARG A 516 -5.50 28.85 -1.28
CA ARG A 516 -6.79 29.07 -1.96
C ARG A 516 -7.32 27.84 -2.71
N PRO A 517 -6.53 27.08 -3.49
CA PRO A 517 -7.05 25.89 -4.17
C PRO A 517 -7.52 24.78 -3.21
N ALA A 518 -6.82 24.61 -2.09
CA ALA A 518 -7.19 23.63 -1.06
C ALA A 518 -8.44 24.09 -0.29
N LEU A 519 -8.47 25.35 0.12
CA LEU A 519 -9.61 25.99 0.78
C LEU A 519 -10.88 25.91 -0.07
N THR A 520 -10.77 26.24 -1.36
CA THR A 520 -11.90 26.20 -2.30
C THR A 520 -12.51 24.80 -2.36
N ARG A 521 -11.68 23.76 -2.48
CA ARG A 521 -12.15 22.36 -2.46
C ARG A 521 -12.78 22.00 -1.12
N ARG A 522 -12.20 22.46 -0.01
CA ARG A 522 -12.71 22.17 1.33
C ARG A 522 -14.09 22.79 1.55
N VAL A 523 -14.23 24.09 1.31
CA VAL A 523 -15.49 24.82 1.48
C VAL A 523 -16.55 24.28 0.51
N ALA A 524 -16.20 23.99 -0.74
CA ALA A 524 -17.11 23.34 -1.68
C ALA A 524 -17.60 21.97 -1.15
N GLY A 525 -16.67 21.15 -0.64
CA GLY A 525 -16.99 19.84 -0.06
C GLY A 525 -17.92 19.94 1.15
N ASP A 526 -17.67 20.88 2.06
CA ASP A 526 -18.50 21.10 3.24
C ASP A 526 -19.91 21.59 2.85
N LYS A 527 -20.02 22.46 1.84
CA LYS A 527 -21.32 22.90 1.30
C LYS A 527 -22.08 21.74 0.64
N ILE A 528 -21.40 20.91 -0.15
CA ILE A 528 -22.00 19.70 -0.75
C ILE A 528 -22.51 18.77 0.35
N LYS A 529 -21.67 18.47 1.35
CA LYS A 529 -22.05 17.60 2.47
C LYS A 529 -23.31 18.12 3.17
N LYS A 530 -23.35 19.40 3.52
CA LYS A 530 -24.52 20.03 4.16
C LYS A 530 -25.77 19.95 3.28
N ALA A 531 -25.65 20.27 2.00
CA ALA A 531 -26.78 20.20 1.07
C ALA A 531 -27.33 18.78 0.90
N VAL A 532 -26.45 17.76 0.90
CA VAL A 532 -26.86 16.34 0.90
C VAL A 532 -27.60 15.97 2.17
N GLU A 533 -27.11 16.37 3.34
CA GLU A 533 -27.76 16.11 4.62
C GLU A 533 -29.15 16.76 4.70
N GLU A 534 -29.27 18.03 4.26
CA GLU A 534 -30.54 18.75 4.18
C GLU A 534 -31.52 18.08 3.21
N TYR A 535 -31.05 17.69 2.02
CA TYR A 535 -31.87 17.02 1.03
C TYR A 535 -32.35 15.64 1.52
N ALA A 536 -31.44 14.85 2.09
CA ALA A 536 -31.77 13.56 2.69
C ALA A 536 -32.76 13.71 3.84
N GLY A 537 -32.66 14.77 4.64
CA GLY A 537 -33.64 15.11 5.69
C GLY A 537 -35.06 15.34 5.14
N LYS A 538 -35.17 16.04 3.99
CA LYS A 538 -36.46 16.22 3.29
C LYS A 538 -37.01 14.89 2.80
N LEU A 539 -36.19 14.07 2.14
CA LEU A 539 -36.58 12.74 1.66
C LEU A 539 -37.02 11.82 2.81
N ARG A 540 -36.28 11.85 3.93
CA ARG A 540 -36.58 11.06 5.12
C ARG A 540 -37.97 11.37 5.67
N SER A 541 -38.36 12.64 5.68
CA SER A 541 -39.67 13.09 6.16
C SER A 541 -40.82 12.57 5.30
N ALA A 542 -40.54 12.19 4.05
CA ALA A 542 -41.51 11.67 3.08
C ALA A 542 -41.37 10.15 2.82
N SER A 543 -40.55 9.44 3.59
CA SER A 543 -40.21 8.01 3.36
C SER A 543 -40.50 7.14 4.59
N ASP A 544 -40.78 5.84 4.39
CA ASP A 544 -40.85 4.85 5.48
C ASP A 544 -39.43 4.47 5.91
N VAL A 545 -38.91 5.16 6.93
CA VAL A 545 -37.59 4.89 7.50
C VAL A 545 -37.72 4.30 8.90
N LYS A 546 -37.22 3.07 9.07
CA LYS A 546 -37.18 2.37 10.37
C LYS A 546 -35.74 2.12 10.76
N VAL A 547 -35.36 2.49 11.97
CA VAL A 547 -34.02 2.24 12.52
C VAL A 547 -34.18 1.27 13.69
N TYR A 548 -33.53 0.10 13.59
CA TYR A 548 -33.64 -0.96 14.58
C TYR A 548 -32.48 -0.94 15.59
N LEU A 549 -31.34 -0.39 15.17
CA LEU A 549 -30.17 -0.20 16.03
C LEU A 549 -30.43 0.96 17.00
N LYS A 550 -30.65 0.66 18.29
CA LYS A 550 -31.05 1.66 19.30
C LYS A 550 -29.85 2.41 19.87
N GLY A 551 -29.94 3.74 19.95
CA GLY A 551 -28.92 4.66 20.48
C GLY A 551 -28.17 4.17 21.69
#